data_AF-A0A1H0VW58-F1
#
_entry.id   AF-A0A1H0VW58-F1
#
_cell.length_a   1.000
_cell.length_b   1.000
_cell.length_c   1.000
_cell.angle_alpha   90.00
_cell.angle_beta   90.00
_cell.angle_gamma   90.00
#
_symmetry.space_group_name_H-M   'P 1'
#
loop_
_entity.id
_entity.type
_entity.pdbx_description
1 polymer ?
#
loop_
_entity_poly.entity_id
_entity_poly.type
_entity_poly.pdbx_seq_one_letter_code
_entity_poly.pdbx_strand_id
1 'polypeptide(L)'
;MFNDRIEFRSPGRLPNTVTTEKMKVGVSFARNPFLVKYMENMRFIDQIGRGIPMIIKNMMSISNIEPKLQELGEEFILTIYKSKSKF
;
A
#
# COMPACT_ATOMS: atom_id res chain seq x y z
N MET A 1 10.59 -3.56 17.75
CA MET A 1 10.67 -2.84 16.46
C MET A 1 11.54 -3.67 15.53
N PHE A 2 11.14 -3.88 14.28
CA PHE A 2 11.95 -4.65 13.32
C PHE A 2 13.10 -3.79 12.79
N ASN A 3 14.28 -4.37 12.62
CA ASN A 3 15.48 -3.64 12.17
C ASN A 3 15.57 -3.52 10.63
N ASP A 4 14.83 -4.37 9.93
CA ASP A 4 14.93 -4.63 8.50
C ASP A 4 13.66 -4.22 7.73
N ARG A 5 12.54 -3.95 8.40
CA ARG A 5 11.26 -3.68 7.76
C ARG A 5 10.30 -2.83 8.59
N ILE A 6 9.31 -2.26 7.93
CA ILE A 6 8.15 -1.62 8.54
C ILE A 6 6.90 -2.33 8.03
N GLU A 7 6.03 -2.73 8.96
CA GLU A 7 4.75 -3.38 8.66
C GLU A 7 3.61 -2.41 8.98
N PHE A 8 2.80 -2.09 7.97
CA PHE A 8 1.55 -1.35 8.13
C PHE A 8 0.41 -2.36 8.16
N ARG A 9 -0.24 -2.49 9.32
CA ARG A 9 -1.39 -3.38 9.53
C ARG A 9 -2.67 -2.56 9.55
N SER A 10 -3.52 -2.81 8.57
CA SER A 10 -4.81 -2.12 8.43
C SER A 10 -5.94 -3.11 8.69
N PRO A 11 -6.83 -2.83 9.65
CA PRO A 11 -7.96 -3.70 9.91
C PRO A 11 -8.99 -3.67 8.77
N GLY A 12 -9.57 -4.84 8.54
CA GLY A 12 -10.59 -5.15 7.54
C GLY A 12 -10.05 -5.82 6.28
N ARG A 13 -10.85 -6.75 5.77
CA ARG A 13 -10.62 -7.45 4.50
C ARG A 13 -10.59 -6.53 3.29
N LEU A 14 -9.92 -7.03 2.26
CA LEU A 14 -10.07 -6.47 0.95
C LEU A 14 -11.50 -6.72 0.45
N PRO A 15 -12.16 -5.71 -0.15
CA PRO A 15 -13.44 -5.94 -0.80
C PRO A 15 -13.28 -7.05 -1.84
N ASN A 16 -14.28 -7.92 -2.00
CA ASN A 16 -14.24 -9.07 -2.92
C ASN A 16 -13.80 -8.73 -4.36
N THR A 17 -13.92 -7.46 -4.76
CA THR A 17 -13.54 -6.96 -6.09
C THR A 17 -12.04 -6.67 -6.23
N VAL A 18 -11.30 -6.49 -5.14
CA VAL A 18 -9.89 -6.05 -5.12
C VAL A 18 -9.00 -7.14 -4.55
N THR A 19 -8.10 -7.68 -5.38
CA THR A 19 -7.04 -8.60 -4.95
C THR A 19 -5.71 -7.87 -4.83
N THR A 20 -4.73 -8.46 -4.14
CA THR A 20 -3.37 -7.89 -4.04
C THR A 20 -2.76 -7.62 -5.41
N GLU A 21 -2.97 -8.49 -6.38
CA GLU A 21 -2.52 -8.31 -7.78
C GLU A 21 -3.20 -7.11 -8.46
N LYS A 22 -4.52 -6.98 -8.29
CA LYS A 22 -5.28 -5.85 -8.84
C LYS A 22 -4.85 -4.52 -8.22
N MET A 23 -4.47 -4.50 -6.94
CA MET A 23 -3.91 -3.31 -6.31
C MET A 23 -2.58 -2.87 -6.93
N LYS A 24 -1.72 -3.82 -7.34
CA LYS A 24 -0.44 -3.49 -7.99
C LYS A 24 -0.61 -2.75 -9.31
N VAL A 25 -1.68 -3.05 -10.05
CA VAL A 25 -2.01 -2.35 -11.31
C VAL A 25 -2.86 -1.10 -11.10
N GLY A 26 -3.15 -0.73 -9.85
CA GLY A 26 -3.83 0.51 -9.49
C GLY A 26 -5.34 0.41 -9.33
N VAL A 27 -5.92 -0.79 -9.33
CA VAL A 27 -7.33 -0.96 -8.95
C VAL A 27 -7.47 -0.65 -7.47
N SER A 28 -8.39 0.26 -7.14
CA SER A 28 -8.64 0.66 -5.76
C SER A 28 -10.12 0.84 -5.53
N PHE A 29 -10.55 0.49 -4.33
CA PHE A 29 -11.94 0.62 -3.89
C PHE A 29 -11.99 1.39 -2.58
N ALA A 30 -12.74 2.48 -2.58
CA ALA A 30 -12.98 3.27 -1.38
C ALA A 30 -14.14 2.66 -0.58
N ARG A 31 -13.85 2.10 0.60
CA ARG A 31 -14.89 1.64 1.54
C ARG A 31 -15.81 2.78 1.98
N ASN A 32 -15.25 3.97 2.17
CA ASN A 32 -16.00 5.19 2.50
C ASN A 32 -15.65 6.30 1.48
N PRO A 33 -16.50 6.51 0.45
CA PRO A 33 -16.27 7.54 -0.57
C PRO A 33 -16.21 8.97 0.00
N PHE A 34 -16.97 9.28 1.06
CA PHE A 34 -16.98 10.61 1.68
C PHE A 34 -15.64 10.94 2.33
N LEU A 35 -15.05 9.99 3.06
CA LEU A 35 -13.74 10.18 3.68
C LEU A 35 -12.65 10.40 2.63
N VAL A 36 -12.68 9.59 1.57
CA VAL A 36 -11.73 9.73 0.46
C VAL A 36 -11.88 11.09 -0.21
N LYS A 37 -13.12 11.53 -0.46
CA LYS A 37 -13.37 12.85 -1.05
C LYS A 37 -12.89 14.00 -0.16
N TYR A 38 -13.07 13.86 1.15
CA TYR A 38 -12.58 14.83 2.12
C TYR A 38 -11.04 14.92 2.11
N MET A 39 -10.36 13.78 2.13
CA MET A 39 -8.89 13.71 2.04
C MET A 39 -8.35 14.26 0.71
N GLU A 40 -9.06 14.02 -0.40
CA GLU A 40 -8.75 14.58 -1.71
C GLU A 40 -8.87 16.11 -1.70
N ASN A 41 -9.97 16.64 -1.16
CA ASN A 41 -10.17 18.09 -1.04
C ASN A 41 -9.09 18.76 -0.18
N MET A 42 -8.59 18.06 0.85
CA MET A 42 -7.50 18.52 1.71
C MET A 42 -6.10 18.29 1.12
N ARG A 43 -5.99 17.72 -0.09
CA ARG A 43 -4.72 17.38 -0.76
C ARG A 43 -3.83 16.41 0.04
N PHE A 44 -4.44 15.57 0.87
CA PHE A 44 -3.71 14.49 1.55
C PHE A 44 -3.50 13.25 0.67
N ILE A 45 -4.34 13.10 -0.36
CA ILE A 45 -4.21 12.05 -1.38
C ILE A 45 -4.26 12.70 -2.76
N ASP A 46 -3.46 12.20 -3.69
CA ASP A 46 -3.45 12.72 -5.07
C ASP A 46 -4.59 12.15 -5.90
N GLN A 47 -4.57 10.83 -6.14
CA GLN A 47 -5.60 10.11 -6.88
C GLN A 47 -5.75 8.70 -6.31
N ILE A 48 -7.01 8.25 -6.25
CA ILE A 48 -7.34 6.88 -5.89
C ILE A 48 -6.65 5.92 -6.87
N GLY A 49 -6.04 4.85 -6.35
CA GLY A 49 -5.37 3.85 -7.19
C GLY A 49 -3.88 4.06 -7.41
N ARG A 50 -3.33 5.25 -7.16
CA ARG A 50 -1.90 5.50 -7.44
C ARG A 50 -0.95 5.17 -6.29
N GLY A 51 -1.45 5.10 -5.05
CA GLY A 51 -0.62 4.90 -3.87
C GLY A 51 0.20 3.60 -3.92
N ILE A 52 -0.46 2.44 -4.09
CA ILE A 52 0.21 1.14 -4.11
C ILE A 52 1.22 1.02 -5.27
N PRO A 53 0.87 1.32 -6.54
CA PRO A 53 1.83 1.29 -7.63
C PRO A 53 3.04 2.20 -7.38
N MET A 54 2.83 3.39 -6.80
CA MET A 54 3.90 4.34 -6.50
C MET A 54 4.84 3.82 -5.41
N ILE A 55 4.30 3.19 -4.36
CA ILE A 55 5.11 2.54 -3.32
C ILE A 55 5.98 1.45 -3.94
N ILE A 56 5.41 0.57 -4.76
CA ILE A 56 6.15 -0.51 -5.43
C ILE A 56 7.29 0.07 -6.28
N LYS A 57 6.98 1.08 -7.12
CA LYS A 57 7.96 1.74 -7.98
C LYS A 57 9.11 2.36 -7.16
N ASN A 58 8.79 3.08 -6.09
CA ASN A 58 9.79 3.72 -5.25
C ASN A 58 10.67 2.71 -4.53
N MET A 59 10.07 1.64 -3.99
CA MET A 59 10.81 0.57 -3.31
C MET A 59 11.76 -0.16 -4.26
N MET A 60 11.32 -0.46 -5.48
CA MET A 60 12.17 -1.02 -6.52
C MET A 60 13.32 -0.07 -6.88
N SER A 61 13.07 1.23 -6.97
CA SER A 61 14.12 2.23 -7.28
C SER A 61 15.15 2.41 -6.16
N ILE A 62 14.75 2.32 -4.88
CA ILE A 62 15.60 2.65 -3.73
C ILE A 62 16.33 1.42 -3.17
N SER A 63 15.65 0.28 -3.16
CA SER A 63 16.12 -0.93 -2.48
C SER A 63 16.21 -2.15 -3.39
N ASN A 64 15.60 -2.09 -4.58
CA ASN A 64 15.41 -3.23 -5.49
C ASN A 64 14.72 -4.43 -4.80
N ILE A 65 13.90 -4.15 -3.79
CA ILE A 65 13.09 -5.14 -3.06
C ILE A 65 11.63 -4.70 -3.20
N GLU A 66 10.81 -5.59 -3.74
CA GLU A 66 9.37 -5.34 -3.85
C GLU A 66 8.71 -5.38 -2.46
N PRO A 67 7.83 -4.41 -2.13
CA PRO A 67 7.07 -4.47 -0.89
C PRO A 67 6.10 -5.65 -0.91
N LYS A 68 5.86 -6.24 0.25
CA LYS A 68 4.94 -7.39 0.38
C LYS A 68 3.54 -6.89 0.72
N LEU A 69 2.55 -7.27 -0.08
CA LEU A 69 1.14 -7.00 0.18
C LEU A 69 0.47 -8.33 0.53
N GLN A 70 -0.12 -8.42 1.72
CA GLN A 70 -0.77 -9.64 2.19
C GLN A 70 -2.15 -9.32 2.76
N GLU A 71 -3.10 -10.20 2.49
CA GLU A 71 -4.36 -10.28 3.21
C GLU A 71 -4.30 -11.50 4.13
N LEU A 72 -4.48 -11.29 5.43
CA LEU A 72 -4.43 -12.30 6.47
C LEU A 72 -5.70 -12.22 7.30
N GLY A 73 -6.67 -13.08 7.00
CA GLY A 73 -7.94 -13.13 7.74
C GLY A 73 -8.73 -11.84 7.59
N GLU A 74 -8.75 -11.00 8.62
CA GLU A 74 -9.42 -9.69 8.66
C GLU A 74 -8.45 -8.52 8.61
N GLU A 75 -7.21 -8.73 8.17
CA GLU A 75 -6.18 -7.71 8.14
C GLU A 75 -5.51 -7.63 6.78
N PHE A 76 -5.24 -6.40 6.35
CA PHE A 76 -4.34 -6.13 5.25
C PHE A 76 -2.98 -5.67 5.81
N ILE A 77 -1.90 -6.32 5.38
CA ILE A 77 -0.54 -6.03 5.81
C ILE A 77 0.30 -5.60 4.60
N LEU A 78 0.84 -4.39 4.67
CA LEU A 78 1.86 -3.88 3.76
C LEU A 78 3.21 -3.88 4.47
N THR A 79 4.17 -4.63 3.94
CA THR A 79 5.53 -4.71 4.46
C THR A 79 6.49 -4.02 3.50
N ILE A 80 7.20 -3.00 3.99
CA ILE A 80 8.30 -2.35 3.28
C ILE A 80 9.62 -2.73 3.93
N TYR A 81 10.64 -2.97 3.13
CA TYR A 81 11.97 -3.39 3.60
C TYR A 81 12.97 -2.23 3.55
N LYS A 82 13.91 -2.22 4.50
CA LYS A 82 15.00 -1.26 4.50
C LYS A 82 15.91 -1.53 3.29
N SER A 83 16.34 -0.46 2.62
CA SER A 83 17.34 -0.58 1.56
C SER A 83 18.64 -1.13 2.11
N LYS A 84 19.21 -2.14 1.43
CA LYS A 84 20.59 -2.56 1.67
C LYS A 84 21.49 -1.46 1.10
N SER A 85 21.84 -0.48 1.92
CA SER A 85 22.84 0.50 1.56
C SER A 85 24.14 -0.25 1.21
N LYS A 86 24.56 -0.16 -0.05
CA LYS A 86 25.92 -0.49 -0.47
C LYS A 86 26.82 0.59 0.13
N PHE A 87 27.40 0.29 1.30
CA PHE A 87 28.70 0.83 1.67
C PHE A 87 29.76 -0.16 1.20
#